data_AF-A0A2J6HT53-F1
#
_entry.id   AF-A0A2J6HT53-F1
#
_cell.length_a   1.000
_cell.length_b   1.000
_cell.length_c   1.000
_cell.angle_alpha   90.00
_cell.angle_beta   90.00
_cell.angle_gamma   90.00
#
_symmetry.space_group_name_H-M   'P 1'
#
loop_
_entity.id
_entity.type
_entity.pdbx_description
1 polymer ?
#
loop_
_entity_poly.entity_id
_entity_poly.type
_entity_poly.pdbx_seq_one_letter_code
_entity_poly.pdbx_strand_id
1 'polypeptide(L)'
;MISDRYVNLNLNMKMRFLVLFVLSFHCIFLSDSFSQQNYIQGNDNIITVDEFTILTEKADFNGSISSEIYRDKKSTYFAIDRIKLESKYLELRILEQVYADKVIVHIGHTEPHNFLLFVADNIFNEENGNLLDKLNTFYSVALEEKSSMDEEQLTNWINKHDKSAKVK
;
A
#
# COMPACT_ATOMS: atom_id res chain seq x y z
N MET A 1 7.35 56.51 -9.52
CA MET A 1 7.04 55.64 -8.36
C MET A 1 5.82 54.76 -8.68
N ILE A 2 5.90 53.90 -9.71
CA ILE A 2 4.79 53.02 -10.19
C ILE A 2 5.29 51.56 -10.41
N SER A 3 6.58 51.29 -10.26
CA SER A 3 7.20 50.01 -10.63
C SER A 3 6.87 48.86 -9.66
N ASP A 4 6.68 49.13 -8.36
CA ASP A 4 6.63 48.05 -7.36
C ASP A 4 5.25 47.39 -7.19
N ARG A 5 4.17 48.02 -7.68
CA ARG A 5 2.82 47.45 -7.62
C ARG A 5 2.57 46.38 -8.69
N TYR A 6 3.19 46.50 -9.86
CA TYR A 6 3.01 45.54 -10.96
C TYR A 6 3.78 44.23 -10.73
N VAL A 7 4.94 44.30 -10.07
CA VAL A 7 5.74 43.12 -9.71
C VAL A 7 5.03 42.27 -8.66
N ASN A 8 4.41 42.91 -7.66
CA ASN A 8 3.65 42.22 -6.60
C ASN A 8 2.36 41.54 -7.09
N LEU A 9 1.68 42.10 -8.10
CA LEU A 9 0.50 41.47 -8.70
C LEU A 9 0.86 40.19 -9.48
N ASN A 10 1.95 40.25 -10.25
CA ASN A 10 2.44 39.11 -11.04
C ASN A 10 2.96 37.96 -10.17
N LEU A 11 3.60 38.27 -9.04
CA LEU A 11 4.01 37.25 -8.06
C LEU A 11 2.81 36.53 -7.44
N ASN A 12 1.77 37.28 -7.07
CA ASN A 12 0.53 36.72 -6.51
C ASN A 12 -0.22 35.84 -7.51
N MET A 13 -0.26 36.21 -8.79
CA MET A 13 -0.88 35.39 -9.84
C MET A 13 -0.11 34.09 -10.07
N LYS A 14 1.23 34.14 -10.15
CA LYS A 14 2.08 32.95 -10.32
C LYS A 14 2.00 31.98 -9.14
N MET A 15 1.94 32.51 -7.91
CA MET A 15 1.74 31.71 -6.70
C MET A 15 0.36 31.03 -6.67
N ARG A 16 -0.71 31.71 -7.09
CA ARG A 16 -2.04 31.11 -7.21
C ARG A 16 -2.09 29.97 -8.23
N PHE A 17 -1.41 30.12 -9.38
CA PHE A 17 -1.30 29.04 -10.37
C PHE A 17 -0.50 27.84 -9.85
N LEU A 18 0.59 28.07 -9.12
CA LEU A 18 1.39 27.00 -8.51
C LEU A 18 0.55 26.21 -7.48
N VAL A 19 -0.18 26.92 -6.61
CA VAL A 19 -1.04 26.29 -5.59
C VAL A 19 -2.16 25.47 -6.23
N LEU A 20 -2.80 25.99 -7.27
CA LEU A 20 -3.84 25.26 -8.01
C LEU A 20 -3.29 24.04 -8.75
N PHE A 21 -2.06 24.11 -9.28
CA PHE A 21 -1.40 22.99 -9.94
C PHE A 21 -1.00 21.87 -8.95
N VAL A 22 -0.56 22.23 -7.73
CA VAL A 22 -0.24 21.25 -6.69
C VAL A 22 -1.51 20.58 -6.14
N LEU A 23 -2.61 21.34 -6.02
CA LEU A 23 -3.92 20.82 -5.60
C LEU A 23 -4.54 19.90 -6.67
N SER A 24 -4.43 20.23 -7.95
CA SER A 24 -4.93 19.36 -9.03
C SER A 24 -4.13 18.06 -9.13
N PHE A 25 -2.81 18.11 -8.91
CA PHE A 25 -1.98 16.90 -8.81
C PHE A 25 -2.47 16.01 -7.66
N HIS A 26 -2.72 16.56 -6.46
CA HIS A 26 -3.22 15.78 -5.32
C HIS A 26 -4.61 15.15 -5.57
N CYS A 27 -5.49 15.81 -6.31
CA CYS A 27 -6.80 15.23 -6.65
C CYS A 27 -6.70 14.05 -7.63
N ILE A 28 -5.73 14.04 -8.55
CA ILE A 28 -5.54 12.95 -9.52
C ILE A 28 -4.94 11.70 -8.83
N PHE A 29 -4.06 11.87 -7.85
CA PHE A 29 -3.49 10.72 -7.11
C PHE A 29 -4.49 10.06 -6.14
N LEU A 30 -5.51 10.79 -5.68
CA LEU A 30 -6.57 10.23 -4.83
C LEU A 30 -7.60 9.42 -5.62
N SER A 31 -7.81 9.73 -6.91
CA SER A 31 -8.77 9.00 -7.76
C SER A 31 -8.29 7.61 -8.17
N ASP A 32 -6.99 7.40 -8.33
CA ASP A 32 -6.43 6.09 -8.70
C ASP A 32 -6.69 5.04 -7.59
N SER A 33 -6.47 5.42 -6.32
CA SER A 33 -6.70 4.57 -5.15
C SER A 33 -8.17 4.18 -4.97
N PHE A 34 -9.10 5.09 -5.31
CA PHE A 34 -10.54 4.85 -5.21
C PHE A 34 -11.07 3.96 -6.34
N SER A 35 -10.45 4.00 -7.52
CA SER A 35 -10.85 3.14 -8.65
C SER A 35 -10.50 1.66 -8.43
N GLN A 36 -9.38 1.38 -7.74
CA GLN A 36 -8.96 0.01 -7.43
C GLN A 36 -9.95 -0.71 -6.53
N GLN A 37 -10.56 -0.01 -5.57
CA GLN A 37 -11.55 -0.57 -4.67
C GLN A 37 -12.84 -1.01 -5.39
N ASN A 38 -13.20 -0.34 -6.49
CA ASN A 38 -14.40 -0.64 -7.27
C ASN A 38 -14.20 -1.74 -8.33
N TYR A 39 -12.98 -1.92 -8.86
CA TYR A 39 -12.73 -2.92 -9.90
C TYR A 39 -12.86 -4.37 -9.37
N ILE A 40 -12.57 -4.57 -8.09
CA ILE A 40 -12.61 -5.90 -7.44
C ILE A 40 -14.01 -6.25 -6.91
N GLN A 41 -14.95 -5.30 -6.89
CA GLN A 41 -16.36 -5.49 -6.47
C GLN A 41 -17.27 -6.00 -7.60
N GLY A 42 -16.80 -6.95 -8.40
CA GLY A 42 -17.65 -7.64 -9.38
C GLY A 42 -18.62 -8.60 -8.71
N ASN A 43 -19.87 -8.66 -9.18
CA ASN A 43 -21.04 -9.36 -8.62
C ASN A 43 -20.97 -10.91 -8.56
N ASP A 44 -19.78 -11.50 -8.59
CA ASP A 44 -19.57 -12.94 -8.45
C ASP A 44 -19.35 -13.33 -6.98
N ASN A 45 -19.21 -14.61 -6.64
CA ASN A 45 -19.00 -15.10 -5.27
C ASN A 45 -17.69 -14.56 -4.65
N ILE A 46 -17.70 -13.31 -4.20
CA ILE A 46 -16.63 -12.69 -3.43
C ILE A 46 -16.65 -13.31 -2.04
N ILE A 47 -15.52 -13.85 -1.61
CA ILE A 47 -15.34 -14.27 -0.21
C ILE A 47 -15.52 -13.04 0.70
N THR A 48 -16.37 -13.17 1.71
CA THR A 48 -16.54 -12.08 2.68
C THR A 48 -15.26 -11.86 3.49
N VAL A 49 -15.08 -10.66 4.04
CA VAL A 49 -13.91 -10.36 4.90
C VAL A 49 -13.84 -11.32 6.09
N ASP A 50 -14.99 -11.69 6.66
CA ASP A 50 -15.07 -12.64 7.78
C ASP A 50 -14.63 -14.05 7.36
N GLU A 51 -15.12 -14.55 6.22
CA GLU A 51 -14.68 -15.84 5.67
C GLU A 51 -13.18 -15.83 5.34
N PHE A 52 -12.68 -14.74 4.75
CA PHE A 52 -11.27 -14.60 4.43
C PHE A 52 -10.40 -14.58 5.69
N THR A 53 -10.86 -13.90 6.73
CA THR A 53 -10.20 -13.88 8.05
C THR A 53 -10.11 -15.29 8.63
N ILE A 54 -11.22 -16.03 8.65
CA ILE A 54 -11.27 -17.42 9.15
C ILE A 54 -10.35 -18.36 8.35
N LEU A 55 -10.28 -18.20 7.02
CA LEU A 55 -9.38 -19.00 6.20
C LEU A 55 -7.91 -18.64 6.47
N THR A 56 -7.61 -17.37 6.65
CA THR A 56 -6.26 -16.88 6.92
C THR A 56 -5.73 -17.42 8.25
N GLU A 57 -6.55 -17.40 9.30
CA GLU A 57 -6.18 -17.92 10.62
C GLU A 57 -5.88 -19.42 10.63
N LYS A 58 -6.41 -20.17 9.66
CA LYS A 58 -6.18 -21.61 9.50
C LYS A 58 -5.06 -21.94 8.51
N ALA A 59 -4.53 -20.93 7.82
CA ALA A 59 -3.53 -21.14 6.79
C ALA A 59 -2.16 -21.45 7.42
N ASP A 60 -1.47 -22.43 6.83
CA ASP A 60 -0.07 -22.65 7.10
C ASP A 60 0.77 -21.77 6.19
N PHE A 61 1.65 -20.97 6.80
CA PHE A 61 2.56 -20.09 6.10
C PHE A 61 3.89 -20.78 5.75
N ASN A 62 4.07 -22.06 6.07
CA ASN A 62 5.22 -22.89 5.65
C ASN A 62 6.60 -22.22 5.88
N GLY A 63 6.76 -21.49 6.99
CA GLY A 63 7.99 -20.73 7.30
C GLY A 63 8.21 -19.44 6.48
N SER A 64 7.33 -19.12 5.53
CA SER A 64 7.31 -17.86 4.79
C SER A 64 6.53 -16.78 5.53
N ILE A 65 6.73 -15.51 5.14
CA ILE A 65 5.95 -14.38 5.67
C ILE A 65 4.56 -14.25 5.02
N SER A 66 4.39 -14.80 3.81
CA SER A 66 3.20 -14.66 2.99
C SER A 66 2.64 -16.02 2.57
N SER A 67 1.33 -16.10 2.35
CA SER A 67 0.65 -17.30 1.84
C SER A 67 -0.52 -16.94 0.92
N GLU A 68 -0.79 -17.79 -0.08
CA GLU A 68 -2.04 -17.77 -0.83
C GLU A 68 -3.11 -18.48 0.01
N ILE A 69 -4.19 -17.76 0.31
CA ILE A 69 -5.23 -18.23 1.23
C ILE A 69 -6.42 -18.77 0.47
N TYR A 70 -6.79 -18.09 -0.62
CA TYR A 70 -7.96 -18.42 -1.40
C TYR A 70 -7.79 -17.94 -2.84
N ARG A 71 -8.40 -18.66 -3.78
CA ARG A 71 -8.45 -18.29 -5.19
C ARG A 71 -9.82 -18.62 -5.73
N ASP A 72 -10.45 -17.64 -6.37
CA ASP A 72 -11.66 -17.83 -7.17
C ASP A 72 -11.37 -17.65 -8.66
N LYS A 73 -12.41 -17.46 -9.48
CA LYS A 73 -12.27 -17.32 -10.93
C LYS A 73 -11.62 -15.99 -11.35
N LYS A 74 -11.81 -14.92 -10.61
CA LYS A 74 -11.34 -13.56 -10.92
C LYS A 74 -10.17 -13.13 -10.07
N SER A 75 -10.07 -13.60 -8.84
CA SER A 75 -9.16 -13.05 -7.84
C SER A 75 -8.38 -14.13 -7.10
N THR A 76 -7.14 -13.79 -6.76
CA THR A 76 -6.31 -14.52 -5.81
C THR A 76 -6.14 -13.66 -4.55
N TYR A 77 -6.32 -14.27 -3.38
CA TYR A 77 -6.27 -13.65 -2.07
C TYR A 77 -5.05 -14.14 -1.30
N PHE A 78 -4.28 -13.19 -0.78
CA PHE A 78 -3.04 -13.44 -0.08
C PHE A 78 -3.07 -12.81 1.31
N ALA A 79 -2.33 -13.41 2.24
CA ALA A 79 -2.10 -12.81 3.54
C ALA A 79 -0.60 -12.73 3.85
N ILE A 80 -0.22 -11.73 4.64
CA ILE A 80 1.10 -11.61 5.26
C ILE A 80 0.93 -11.66 6.77
N ASP A 81 1.70 -12.52 7.42
CA ASP A 81 1.78 -12.61 8.88
C ASP A 81 2.64 -11.47 9.44
N ARG A 82 2.02 -10.50 10.12
CA ARG A 82 2.73 -9.34 10.68
C ARG A 82 3.65 -9.72 11.83
N ILE A 83 3.41 -10.84 12.51
CA ILE A 83 4.30 -11.31 13.59
C ILE A 83 5.68 -11.63 13.00
N LYS A 84 5.71 -12.21 11.78
CA LYS A 84 6.96 -12.53 11.06
C LYS A 84 7.62 -11.33 10.38
N LEU A 85 6.94 -10.18 10.30
CA LEU A 85 7.55 -8.96 9.77
C LEU A 85 8.53 -8.30 10.75
N GLU A 86 8.52 -8.67 12.04
CA GLU A 86 9.49 -8.25 13.07
C GLU A 86 9.65 -6.74 13.34
N SER A 87 9.09 -5.85 12.50
CA SER A 87 9.15 -4.40 12.71
C SER A 87 8.08 -3.64 11.93
N LYS A 88 7.67 -2.49 12.47
CA LYS A 88 6.75 -1.55 11.82
C LYS A 88 7.28 -0.99 10.50
N TYR A 89 8.61 -0.86 10.36
CA TYR A 89 9.23 -0.43 9.11
C TYR A 89 8.92 -1.40 7.97
N LEU A 90 9.09 -2.70 8.19
CA LEU A 90 8.90 -3.72 7.17
C LEU A 90 7.44 -3.76 6.69
N GLU A 91 6.49 -3.64 7.63
CA GLU A 91 5.07 -3.49 7.31
C GLU A 91 4.81 -2.27 6.41
N LEU A 92 5.22 -1.08 6.84
CA LEU A 92 4.99 0.16 6.07
C LEU A 92 5.66 0.10 4.70
N ARG A 93 6.88 -0.43 4.61
CA ARG A 93 7.65 -0.47 3.37
C ARG A 93 7.06 -1.44 2.35
N ILE A 94 6.52 -2.59 2.78
CA ILE A 94 5.78 -3.49 1.89
C ILE A 94 4.52 -2.81 1.38
N LEU A 95 3.75 -2.15 2.25
CA LEU A 95 2.54 -1.44 1.85
C LEU A 95 2.84 -0.37 0.79
N GLU A 96 3.91 0.41 0.96
CA GLU A 96 4.32 1.41 -0.05
C GLU A 96 4.67 0.78 -1.39
N GLN A 97 5.36 -0.35 -1.41
CA GLN A 97 5.69 -1.07 -2.64
C GLN A 97 4.43 -1.60 -3.33
N VAL A 98 3.49 -2.17 -2.56
CA VAL A 98 2.19 -2.63 -3.06
C VAL A 98 1.39 -1.48 -3.69
N TYR A 99 1.30 -0.32 -3.01
CA TYR A 99 0.61 0.85 -3.55
C TYR A 99 1.25 1.40 -4.82
N ALA A 100 2.58 1.29 -4.96
CA ALA A 100 3.28 1.71 -6.17
C ALA A 100 3.09 0.73 -7.35
N ASP A 101 2.98 -0.57 -7.06
CA ASP A 101 2.92 -1.65 -8.05
C ASP A 101 1.56 -1.78 -8.75
N LYS A 102 0.46 -1.40 -8.08
CA LYS A 102 -0.91 -1.39 -8.61
C LYS A 102 -1.51 -2.75 -9.03
N VAL A 103 -0.74 -3.84 -9.01
CA VAL A 103 -1.23 -5.19 -9.32
C VAL A 103 -1.86 -5.85 -8.09
N ILE A 104 -1.21 -5.69 -6.93
CA ILE A 104 -1.69 -6.21 -5.65
C ILE A 104 -2.40 -5.07 -4.92
N VAL A 105 -3.58 -5.35 -4.36
CA VAL A 105 -4.37 -4.39 -3.60
C VAL A 105 -4.41 -4.83 -2.14
N HIS A 106 -4.04 -3.94 -1.24
CA HIS A 106 -4.22 -4.12 0.20
C HIS A 106 -5.68 -3.84 0.58
N ILE A 107 -6.35 -4.81 1.19
CA ILE A 107 -7.79 -4.74 1.50
C ILE A 107 -8.09 -4.63 3.00
N GLY A 108 -7.08 -4.72 3.86
CA GLY A 108 -7.23 -4.52 5.29
C GLY A 108 -6.33 -5.43 6.11
N HIS A 109 -6.66 -5.58 7.38
CA HIS A 109 -5.96 -6.43 8.33
C HIS A 109 -6.96 -7.16 9.21
N THR A 110 -6.53 -8.29 9.78
CA THR A 110 -7.34 -9.04 10.74
C THR A 110 -7.00 -8.64 12.18
N GLU A 111 -8.02 -8.48 13.00
CA GLU A 111 -7.93 -8.39 14.46
C GLU A 111 -8.53 -9.67 15.06
N PRO A 112 -7.93 -10.32 16.08
CA PRO A 112 -6.71 -9.96 16.79
C PRO A 112 -5.42 -10.54 16.17
N HIS A 113 -5.53 -11.28 15.06
CA HIS A 113 -4.48 -12.19 14.57
C HIS A 113 -3.45 -11.57 13.62
N ASN A 114 -3.38 -10.24 13.49
CA ASN A 114 -2.22 -9.55 12.92
C ASN A 114 -1.86 -9.98 11.49
N PHE A 115 -2.82 -10.27 10.61
CA PHE A 115 -2.53 -10.48 9.19
C PHE A 115 -2.75 -9.19 8.39
N LEU A 116 -1.91 -8.92 7.40
CA LEU A 116 -2.23 -7.98 6.32
C LEU A 116 -2.89 -8.77 5.18
N LEU A 117 -3.99 -8.25 4.66
CA LEU A 117 -4.82 -8.91 3.67
C LEU A 117 -4.67 -8.24 2.31
N PHE A 118 -4.46 -9.05 1.28
CA PHE A 118 -4.26 -8.59 -0.09
C PHE A 118 -5.10 -9.39 -1.08
N VAL A 119 -5.39 -8.75 -2.21
CA VAL A 119 -6.07 -9.36 -3.35
C VAL A 119 -5.42 -8.90 -4.65
N ALA A 120 -5.43 -9.76 -5.67
CA ALA A 120 -5.04 -9.40 -7.03
C ALA A 120 -5.94 -10.09 -8.04
N ASP A 121 -6.14 -9.48 -9.20
CA ASP A 121 -6.84 -10.10 -10.33
C ASP A 121 -6.00 -11.26 -10.88
N ASN A 122 -6.64 -12.39 -11.17
CA ASN A 122 -6.01 -13.57 -11.74
C ASN A 122 -5.35 -13.28 -13.09
N ILE A 123 -5.89 -12.37 -13.90
CA ILE A 123 -5.28 -11.97 -15.18
C ILE A 123 -3.87 -11.43 -14.91
N PHE A 124 -3.73 -10.55 -13.92
CA PHE A 124 -2.42 -10.02 -13.56
C PHE A 124 -1.52 -11.07 -12.90
N ASN A 125 -2.08 -12.02 -12.15
CA ASN A 125 -1.31 -13.13 -11.56
C ASN A 125 -0.73 -14.06 -12.64
N GLU A 126 -1.47 -14.30 -13.71
CA GLU A 126 -1.01 -15.10 -14.85
C GLU A 126 0.06 -14.36 -15.68
N GLU A 127 -0.11 -13.05 -15.88
CA GLU A 127 0.81 -12.23 -16.69
C GLU A 127 2.10 -11.84 -15.95
N ASN A 128 2.05 -11.60 -14.64
CA ASN A 128 3.19 -11.10 -13.85
C ASN A 128 3.95 -12.20 -13.11
N GLY A 129 3.58 -13.46 -13.32
CA GLY A 129 4.13 -14.60 -12.59
C GLY A 129 3.61 -14.69 -11.16
N ASN A 130 4.22 -15.56 -10.36
CA ASN A 130 3.76 -15.86 -9.01
C ASN A 130 3.78 -14.62 -8.09
N LEU A 131 2.61 -14.02 -7.85
CA LEU A 131 2.47 -12.83 -7.01
C LEU A 131 2.93 -13.07 -5.55
N LEU A 132 2.96 -14.31 -5.09
CA LEU A 132 3.57 -14.68 -3.80
C LEU A 132 5.07 -14.35 -3.79
N ASP A 133 5.78 -14.69 -4.86
CA ASP A 133 7.22 -14.39 -5.00
C ASP A 133 7.47 -12.89 -5.06
N LYS A 134 6.52 -12.13 -5.61
CA LYS A 134 6.57 -10.66 -5.64
C LYS A 134 6.46 -10.06 -4.23
N LEU A 135 5.52 -10.54 -3.41
CA LEU A 135 5.41 -10.13 -2.00
C LEU A 135 6.68 -10.50 -1.20
N ASN A 136 7.21 -11.70 -1.41
CA ASN A 136 8.45 -12.13 -0.78
C ASN A 136 9.65 -11.26 -1.23
N THR A 137 9.69 -10.86 -2.51
CA THR A 137 10.71 -9.94 -3.03
C THR A 137 10.62 -8.57 -2.36
N PHE A 138 9.41 -8.01 -2.21
CA PHE A 138 9.22 -6.74 -1.50
C PHE A 138 9.74 -6.78 -0.06
N TYR A 139 9.52 -7.91 0.62
CA TYR A 139 10.04 -8.14 1.95
C TYR A 139 11.56 -8.26 1.98
N SER A 140 12.17 -9.02 1.07
CA SER A 140 13.63 -9.14 0.97
C SER A 140 14.30 -7.79 0.71
N VAL A 141 13.76 -6.98 -0.19
CA VAL A 141 14.24 -5.62 -0.46
C VAL A 141 14.12 -4.75 0.79
N ALA A 142 12.97 -4.79 1.47
CA ALA A 142 12.77 -4.01 2.69
C ALA A 142 13.70 -4.45 3.84
N LEU A 143 14.02 -5.74 3.94
CA LEU A 143 14.99 -6.26 4.90
C LEU A 143 16.41 -5.74 4.61
N GLU A 144 16.83 -5.77 3.36
CA GLU A 144 18.14 -5.25 2.95
C GLU A 144 18.23 -3.74 3.22
N GLU A 145 17.21 -2.97 2.83
CA GLU A 145 17.13 -1.53 3.14
C GLU A 145 17.23 -1.28 4.64
N LYS A 146 16.43 -1.99 5.47
CA LYS A 146 16.46 -1.89 6.93
C LYS A 146 17.85 -2.20 7.51
N SER A 147 18.54 -3.21 6.97
CA SER A 147 19.88 -3.61 7.46
C SER A 147 20.95 -2.54 7.21
N SER A 148 20.72 -1.66 6.24
CA SER A 148 21.61 -0.54 5.90
C SER A 148 21.34 0.73 6.72
N MET A 149 20.26 0.77 7.50
CA MET A 149 19.85 1.92 8.30
C MET A 149 20.28 1.76 9.77
N ASP A 150 20.70 2.86 10.37
CA ASP A 150 20.82 2.93 11.83
C ASP A 150 19.45 3.19 12.51
N GLU A 151 19.42 3.15 13.85
CA GLU A 151 18.20 3.31 14.64
C GLU A 151 17.56 4.70 14.48
N GLU A 152 18.38 5.75 14.35
CA GLU A 152 17.91 7.13 14.17
C GLU A 152 17.26 7.30 12.79
N GLN A 153 17.91 6.80 11.75
CA GLN A 153 17.40 6.77 10.38
C GLN A 153 16.09 5.99 10.29
N LEU A 154 16.04 4.80 10.91
CA LEU A 154 14.85 3.95 10.95
C LEU A 154 13.67 4.67 11.63
N THR A 155 13.92 5.28 12.78
CA THR A 155 12.90 6.00 13.56
C THR A 155 12.38 7.21 12.78
N ASN A 156 13.28 8.00 12.18
CA ASN A 156 12.92 9.15 11.36
C ASN A 156 12.10 8.74 10.13
N TRP A 157 12.45 7.62 9.50
CA TRP A 157 11.70 7.08 8.37
C TRP A 157 10.29 6.66 8.80
N ILE A 158 10.16 5.85 9.85
CA ILE A 158 8.85 5.39 10.34
C ILE A 158 7.96 6.59 10.68
N ASN A 159 8.47 7.59 11.40
CA ASN A 159 7.70 8.77 11.78
C ASN A 159 7.20 9.59 10.58
N LYS A 160 7.95 9.60 9.47
CA LYS A 160 7.58 10.33 8.26
C LYS A 160 6.51 9.58 7.44
N HIS A 161 6.59 8.24 7.42
CA HIS A 161 5.79 7.38 6.55
C HIS A 161 4.56 6.78 7.25
N ASP A 162 4.57 6.74 8.58
CA ASP A 162 3.40 6.35 9.36
C ASP A 162 2.34 7.46 9.35
N LYS A 163 1.33 7.29 8.50
CA LYS A 163 0.19 8.21 8.42
C LYS A 163 -0.70 8.17 9.66
N SER A 164 -0.65 7.09 10.46
CA SER A 164 -1.44 6.97 11.70
C SER A 164 -0.88 7.82 12.85
N ALA A 165 0.43 8.12 12.84
CA ALA A 165 1.08 8.95 13.86
C ALA A 165 0.74 10.45 13.78
N LYS A 166 0.07 10.90 12.70
CA LYS A 166 -0.32 12.31 12.50
C LYS A 166 -1.69 12.68 13.07
N VAL A 167 -2.40 11.75 13.69
CA VAL A 167 -3.64 12.05 14.43
C VAL A 167 -3.26 12.27 15.90
N LYS A 168 -2.94 13.52 16.24
CA LYS A 168 -2.96 14.02 17.62
C LYS A 168 -4.01 15.11 17.74
#